data_AF-A0A2S6QW84-F1
#
_entry.id   AF-A0A2S6QW84-F1
#
_cell.length_a   1.000
_cell.length_b   1.000
_cell.length_c   1.000
_cell.angle_alpha   90.00
_cell.angle_beta   90.00
_cell.angle_gamma   90.00
#
_symmetry.space_group_name_H-M   'P 1'
#
loop_
_entity.id
_entity.type
_entity.pdbx_description
1 polymer ?
#
loop_
_entity_poly.entity_id
_entity_poly.type
_entity_poly.pdbx_seq_one_letter_code
_entity_poly.pdbx_strand_id
1 'polypeptide(L)'
;MSTIQDEPTYPFSKKLVAVINEVLPHASARPARAKHFQRVHSLFSTKQMKVMLLSRSNAVAAFNGKGPFAEYGSLDFRLLYQFGDLQLLGQVDFPDQFAWLVTDAVMRAQSIIEADAPEVVIQLPNLHPGTLIALKNEPMPPLPEAM
;
A
#
# COMPACT_ATOMS: atom_id res chain seq x y z
N MET A 1 -11.05 -26.10 -6.95
CA MET A 1 -10.56 -25.01 -7.81
C MET A 1 -10.17 -23.85 -6.90
N SER A 2 -8.89 -23.45 -6.88
CA SER A 2 -8.41 -22.34 -6.03
C SER A 2 -8.79 -21.02 -6.68
N THR A 3 -9.92 -20.45 -6.30
CA THR A 3 -10.32 -19.10 -6.73
C THR A 3 -9.34 -18.08 -6.14
N ILE A 4 -8.66 -17.36 -7.03
CA ILE A 4 -7.78 -16.25 -6.65
C ILE A 4 -8.71 -15.11 -6.24
N GLN A 5 -8.78 -14.80 -4.95
CA GLN A 5 -9.84 -13.93 -4.43
C GLN A 5 -9.61 -12.43 -4.69
N ASP A 6 -8.40 -12.03 -5.12
CA ASP A 6 -8.09 -10.66 -5.57
C ASP A 6 -7.15 -10.68 -6.79
N GLU A 7 -7.66 -11.19 -7.90
CA GLU A 7 -6.92 -11.51 -9.13
C GLU A 7 -6.06 -10.38 -9.74
N PRO A 8 -6.49 -9.10 -9.80
CA PRO A 8 -5.70 -8.04 -10.44
C PRO A 8 -4.49 -7.58 -9.62
N THR A 9 -4.45 -7.85 -8.31
CA THR A 9 -3.40 -7.32 -7.42
C THR A 9 -2.02 -7.89 -7.71
N TYR A 10 -1.89 -9.18 -8.03
CA TYR A 10 -0.57 -9.80 -8.16
C TYR A 10 0.21 -9.33 -9.40
N PRO A 11 -0.38 -9.28 -10.62
CA PRO A 11 0.28 -8.67 -11.76
C PRO A 11 0.68 -7.21 -11.50
N PHE A 12 -0.20 -6.43 -10.88
CA PHE A 12 0.09 -5.03 -10.56
C PHE A 12 1.22 -4.89 -9.54
N SER A 13 1.27 -5.75 -8.52
CA SER A 13 2.33 -5.72 -7.50
C SER A 13 3.73 -5.89 -8.10
N LYS A 14 3.86 -6.68 -9.17
CA LYS A 14 5.14 -6.85 -9.88
C LYS A 14 5.57 -5.57 -10.59
N LYS A 15 4.63 -4.89 -11.27
CA LYS A 15 4.88 -3.59 -11.91
C LYS A 15 5.30 -2.56 -10.86
N LEU A 16 4.52 -2.44 -9.78
CA LEU A 16 4.79 -1.52 -8.69
C LEU A 16 6.16 -1.75 -8.05
N VAL A 17 6.53 -3.00 -7.78
CA VAL A 17 7.84 -3.32 -7.22
C VAL A 17 8.98 -3.01 -8.19
N ALA A 18 8.80 -3.26 -9.49
CA ALA A 18 9.80 -2.91 -10.50
C ALA A 18 10.06 -1.40 -10.50
N VAL A 19 9.00 -0.61 -10.51
CA VAL A 19 9.04 0.86 -10.44
C VAL A 19 9.70 1.35 -9.15
N ILE A 20 9.29 0.82 -7.99
CA ILE A 20 9.88 1.20 -6.69
C ILE A 20 11.38 0.89 -6.68
N ASN A 21 11.81 -0.26 -7.21
CA ASN A 21 13.22 -0.62 -7.25
C ASN A 21 14.03 0.15 -8.31
N GLU A 22 13.39 0.69 -9.35
CA GLU A 22 14.03 1.58 -10.31
C GLU A 22 14.33 2.94 -9.67
N VAL A 23 13.36 3.50 -8.94
CA VAL A 23 13.51 4.81 -8.27
C VAL A 23 14.30 4.70 -6.97
N LEU A 24 14.10 3.62 -6.21
CA LEU A 24 14.72 3.33 -4.92
C LEU A 24 15.41 1.96 -4.94
N PRO A 25 16.57 1.81 -5.62
CA PRO A 25 17.24 0.51 -5.73
C PRO A 25 17.58 -0.14 -4.39
N HIS A 26 17.87 0.67 -3.38
CA HIS A 26 18.17 0.21 -2.02
C HIS A 26 16.95 -0.31 -1.25
N ALA A 27 15.72 -0.02 -1.70
CA ALA A 27 14.51 -0.53 -1.07
C ALA A 27 14.38 -2.05 -1.22
N SER A 28 14.96 -2.64 -2.28
CA SER A 28 14.91 -4.07 -2.60
C SER A 28 13.51 -4.67 -2.38
N ALA A 29 12.48 -3.94 -2.84
CA ALA A 29 11.10 -4.34 -2.70
C ALA A 29 10.88 -5.68 -3.41
N ARG A 30 10.04 -6.54 -2.83
CA ARG A 30 9.74 -7.87 -3.37
C ARG A 30 8.23 -8.07 -3.37
N PRO A 31 7.63 -8.55 -4.48
CA PRO A 31 6.22 -8.88 -4.47
C PRO A 31 6.03 -10.13 -3.60
N ALA A 32 5.18 -10.03 -2.59
CA ALA A 32 4.72 -11.17 -1.82
C ALA A 32 3.28 -11.48 -2.20
N ARG A 33 2.95 -12.76 -2.33
CA ARG A 33 1.60 -13.22 -2.67
C ARG A 33 1.05 -14.10 -1.56
N ALA A 34 -0.01 -13.64 -0.91
CA ALA A 34 -0.82 -14.49 -0.05
C ALA A 34 -1.82 -15.30 -0.91
N LYS A 35 -2.04 -16.57 -0.56
CA LYS A 35 -2.96 -17.45 -1.31
C LYS A 35 -4.43 -17.10 -1.08
N HIS A 36 -4.79 -16.67 0.13
CA HIS A 36 -6.16 -16.38 0.57
C HIS A 36 -6.18 -15.19 1.54
N PHE A 37 -7.35 -14.54 1.71
CA PHE A 37 -7.48 -13.38 2.60
C PHE A 37 -7.17 -13.67 4.07
N GLN A 38 -7.41 -14.88 4.56
CA GLN A 38 -6.96 -15.30 5.89
C GLN A 38 -5.46 -15.08 6.09
N ARG A 39 -4.64 -15.41 5.08
CA ARG A 39 -3.19 -15.27 5.15
C ARG A 39 -2.77 -13.82 5.05
N VAL A 40 -3.44 -13.02 4.21
CA VAL A 40 -3.24 -11.55 4.16
C VAL A 40 -3.48 -10.97 5.55
N HIS A 41 -4.65 -11.27 6.13
CA HIS A 41 -5.05 -10.81 7.45
C HIS A 41 -4.03 -11.22 8.52
N SER A 42 -3.71 -12.52 8.62
CA SER A 42 -2.74 -13.04 9.59
C SER A 42 -1.37 -12.38 9.47
N LEU A 43 -0.84 -12.20 8.26
CA LEU A 43 0.46 -11.57 8.05
C LEU A 43 0.46 -10.10 8.43
N PHE A 44 -0.63 -9.40 8.14
CA PHE A 44 -0.75 -7.97 8.40
C PHE A 44 -1.02 -7.69 9.88
N SER A 45 -1.97 -8.40 10.52
CA SER A 45 -2.30 -8.22 11.93
C SER A 45 -1.14 -8.60 12.87
N THR A 46 -0.29 -9.56 12.46
CA THR A 46 0.93 -9.93 13.20
C THR A 46 2.16 -9.12 12.80
N LYS A 47 2.00 -8.05 12.02
CA LYS A 47 3.06 -7.13 11.57
C LYS A 47 4.22 -7.78 10.80
N GLN A 48 4.05 -9.01 10.30
CA GLN A 48 4.99 -9.71 9.43
C GLN A 48 5.04 -9.08 8.03
N MET A 49 3.94 -8.43 7.61
CA MET A 49 3.84 -7.66 6.38
C MET A 49 3.57 -6.19 6.71
N LYS A 50 4.39 -5.28 6.17
CA LYS A 50 4.32 -3.84 6.46
C LYS A 50 3.41 -3.08 5.48
N VAL A 51 3.27 -3.59 4.26
CA VAL A 51 2.46 -3.00 3.20
C VAL A 51 1.67 -4.08 2.48
N MET A 52 0.48 -3.75 2.00
CA MET A 52 -0.36 -4.63 1.19
C MET A 52 -1.04 -3.86 0.06
N LEU A 53 -1.32 -4.56 -1.03
CA LEU A 53 -2.06 -4.04 -2.17
C LEU A 53 -3.39 -4.80 -2.26
N LEU A 54 -4.51 -4.09 -2.18
CA LEU A 54 -5.85 -4.64 -2.27
C LEU A 54 -6.67 -3.87 -3.28
N SER A 55 -7.71 -4.50 -3.85
CA SER A 55 -8.76 -3.74 -4.51
C SER A 55 -9.50 -2.84 -3.51
N ARG A 56 -10.08 -1.72 -3.98
CA ARG A 56 -10.82 -0.76 -3.12
C ARG A 56 -11.93 -1.42 -2.32
N SER A 57 -12.71 -2.31 -2.95
CA SER A 57 -13.78 -3.05 -2.28
C SER A 57 -13.22 -3.95 -1.16
N ASN A 58 -12.10 -4.63 -1.40
CA ASN A 58 -11.43 -5.46 -0.40
C ASN A 58 -10.77 -4.64 0.70
N ALA A 59 -10.23 -3.45 0.41
CA ALA A 59 -9.72 -2.53 1.41
C ALA A 59 -10.85 -2.07 2.35
N VAL A 60 -12.00 -1.67 1.82
CA VAL A 60 -13.19 -1.31 2.62
C VAL A 60 -13.68 -2.51 3.45
N ALA A 61 -13.70 -3.72 2.86
CA ALA A 61 -14.08 -4.93 3.57
C ALA A 61 -13.11 -5.26 4.71
N ALA A 62 -11.80 -5.14 4.48
CA ALA A 62 -10.75 -5.35 5.47
C ALA A 62 -10.85 -4.35 6.63
N PHE A 63 -11.05 -3.06 6.33
CA PHE A 63 -11.17 -2.02 7.34
C PHE A 63 -12.40 -2.25 8.24
N ASN A 64 -13.52 -2.66 7.65
CA ASN A 64 -14.76 -2.87 8.40
C ASN A 64 -14.88 -4.27 9.02
N GLY A 65 -13.93 -5.18 8.77
CA GLY A 65 -14.05 -6.59 9.16
C GLY A 65 -15.27 -7.27 8.55
N LYS A 66 -15.56 -6.99 7.28
CA LYS A 66 -16.72 -7.50 6.54
C LYS A 66 -16.29 -8.32 5.32
N GLY A 67 -17.27 -8.95 4.67
CA GLY A 67 -17.05 -9.72 3.46
C GLY A 67 -16.02 -10.83 3.69
N PRO A 68 -14.92 -10.91 2.90
CA PRO A 68 -13.91 -11.96 3.08
C PRO A 68 -13.14 -11.91 4.41
N PHE A 69 -13.29 -10.82 5.19
CA PHE A 69 -12.63 -10.63 6.48
C PHE A 69 -13.57 -10.83 7.68
N ALA A 70 -14.84 -11.18 7.46
CA ALA A 70 -15.85 -11.30 8.53
C ALA A 70 -15.46 -12.29 9.65
N GLU A 71 -14.75 -13.37 9.30
CA GLU A 71 -14.30 -14.39 10.27
C GLU A 71 -12.98 -14.03 10.96
N TYR A 72 -12.28 -12.99 10.50
CA TYR A 72 -10.92 -12.65 10.97
C TYR A 72 -10.88 -11.32 11.74
N GLY A 73 -11.84 -10.43 11.48
CA GLY A 73 -11.93 -9.12 12.09
C GLY A 73 -11.45 -8.00 11.16
N SER A 74 -11.47 -6.78 11.70
CA SER A 74 -11.00 -5.57 11.02
C SER A 74 -9.48 -5.47 11.05
N LEU A 75 -8.91 -4.84 10.02
CA LEU A 75 -7.51 -4.42 9.98
C LEU A 75 -7.41 -2.90 9.99
N ASP A 76 -6.51 -2.38 10.82
CA ASP A 76 -6.15 -0.97 10.82
C ASP A 76 -4.93 -0.73 9.93
N PHE A 77 -5.05 0.22 9.00
CA PHE A 77 -3.99 0.59 8.06
C PHE A 77 -4.19 2.02 7.60
N ARG A 78 -3.20 2.59 6.92
CA ARG A 78 -3.29 3.89 6.24
C ARG A 78 -3.05 3.75 4.74
N LEU A 79 -3.65 4.62 3.96
CA LEU A 79 -3.47 4.67 2.50
C LEU A 79 -2.12 5.32 2.16
N LEU A 80 -1.31 4.61 1.37
CA LEU A 80 -0.03 5.12 0.83
C LEU A 80 -0.18 5.69 -0.58
N TYR A 81 -1.00 5.04 -1.44
CA TYR A 81 -1.32 5.55 -2.77
C TYR A 81 -2.50 4.80 -3.40
N GLN A 82 -3.16 5.39 -4.41
CA GLN A 82 -4.26 4.80 -5.18
C GLN A 82 -3.91 4.62 -6.67
N PHE A 83 -4.34 3.51 -7.25
CA PHE A 83 -4.12 3.11 -8.63
C PHE A 83 -5.44 2.61 -9.23
N GLY A 84 -6.32 3.52 -9.66
CA GLY A 84 -7.68 3.20 -10.08
C GLY A 84 -8.46 2.42 -9.01
N ASP A 85 -8.68 1.13 -9.27
CA ASP A 85 -9.38 0.21 -8.37
C ASP A 85 -8.49 -0.46 -7.32
N LEU A 86 -7.20 -0.16 -7.27
CA LEU A 86 -6.25 -0.72 -6.31
C LEU A 86 -5.76 0.33 -5.33
N GLN A 87 -5.48 -0.09 -4.10
CA GLN A 87 -4.93 0.76 -3.05
C GLN A 87 -3.73 0.09 -2.41
N LEU A 88 -2.61 0.84 -2.32
CA LEU A 88 -1.45 0.45 -1.53
C LEU A 88 -1.64 0.96 -0.10
N LEU A 89 -1.59 0.03 0.84
CA LEU A 89 -1.94 0.25 2.24
C LEU A 89 -0.72 -0.08 3.11
N GLY A 90 -0.42 0.76 4.10
CA GLY A 90 0.66 0.57 5.06
C GLY A 90 0.13 0.33 6.47
N GLN A 91 0.95 -0.29 7.31
CA GLN A 91 0.68 -0.36 8.75
C GLN A 91 0.43 1.04 9.33
N VAL A 92 -0.37 1.14 10.38
CA VAL A 92 -0.62 2.43 11.07
C VAL A 92 0.65 3.03 11.69
N ASP A 93 1.64 2.19 11.99
CA ASP A 93 2.97 2.55 12.49
C ASP A 93 4.06 2.48 11.41
N PHE A 94 3.67 2.49 10.13
CA PHE A 94 4.64 2.54 9.04
C PHE A 94 5.42 3.87 9.10
N PRO A 95 6.75 3.87 8.97
CA PRO A 95 7.54 5.10 9.09
C PRO A 95 7.16 6.18 8.07
N ASP A 96 7.01 7.42 8.53
CA ASP A 96 6.66 8.56 7.67
C ASP A 96 7.66 8.76 6.53
N GLN A 97 8.96 8.60 6.81
CA GLN A 97 9.98 8.67 5.77
C GLN A 97 9.77 7.60 4.68
N PHE A 98 9.37 6.38 5.06
CA PHE A 98 9.18 5.30 4.09
C PHE A 98 7.89 5.49 3.29
N ALA A 99 6.83 5.99 3.92
CA ALA A 99 5.63 6.42 3.20
C ALA A 99 5.95 7.53 2.21
N TRP A 100 6.73 8.54 2.62
CA TRP A 100 7.19 9.62 1.75
C TRP A 100 7.97 9.08 0.55
N LEU A 101 8.95 8.20 0.80
CA LEU A 101 9.78 7.60 -0.26
C LEU A 101 8.96 6.78 -1.26
N VAL A 102 8.04 5.95 -0.77
CA VAL A 102 7.15 5.17 -1.64
C VAL A 102 6.26 6.08 -2.48
N THR A 103 5.69 7.14 -1.88
CA THR A 103 4.86 8.11 -2.60
C THR A 103 5.67 8.89 -3.64
N ASP A 104 6.85 9.39 -3.31
CA ASP A 104 7.75 10.08 -4.26
C ASP A 104 8.15 9.15 -5.42
N ALA A 105 8.44 7.88 -5.14
CA ALA A 105 8.74 6.89 -6.19
C ALA A 105 7.56 6.66 -7.14
N VAL A 106 6.34 6.57 -6.61
CA VAL A 106 5.13 6.46 -7.44
C VAL A 106 4.90 7.73 -8.26
N MET A 107 5.06 8.92 -7.66
CA MET A 107 4.89 10.20 -8.35
C MET A 107 5.86 10.35 -9.52
N ARG A 108 7.13 10.00 -9.33
CA ARG A 108 8.16 10.04 -10.40
C ARG A 108 7.90 9.07 -11.54
N ALA A 109 7.16 8.01 -11.28
CA ALA A 109 6.87 6.94 -12.23
C ALA A 109 5.44 6.98 -12.78
N GLN A 110 4.70 8.09 -12.61
CA GLN A 110 3.32 8.23 -13.10
C GLN A 110 3.15 7.99 -14.61
N SER A 111 4.22 8.15 -15.40
CA SER A 111 4.21 7.83 -16.84
C SER A 111 4.32 6.33 -17.14
N ILE A 112 4.64 5.50 -16.14
CA ILE A 112 4.97 4.07 -16.26
C ILE A 112 3.94 3.20 -15.54
N ILE A 113 3.40 3.69 -14.42
CA ILE A 113 2.40 2.99 -13.61
C ILE A 113 1.06 3.72 -13.64
N GLU A 114 -0.04 2.97 -13.60
CA GLU A 114 -1.41 3.49 -13.63
C GLU A 114 -1.81 4.14 -12.29
N ALA A 115 -1.07 5.16 -11.85
CA ALA A 115 -1.25 5.87 -10.59
C ALA A 115 -2.23 7.03 -10.74
N ASP A 116 -3.12 7.19 -9.76
CA ASP A 116 -4.05 8.31 -9.75
C ASP A 116 -3.30 9.64 -9.54
N ALA A 117 -3.87 10.72 -10.09
CA ALA A 117 -3.28 12.05 -10.02
C ALA A 117 -3.11 12.51 -8.55
N PRO A 118 -2.00 13.16 -8.16
CA PRO A 118 -1.74 13.60 -6.79
C PRO A 118 -2.87 14.43 -6.18
N GLU A 119 -3.53 15.26 -6.99
CA GLU A 119 -4.63 16.14 -6.60
C GLU A 119 -5.90 15.35 -6.23
N VAL A 120 -6.05 14.14 -6.79
CA VAL A 120 -7.12 13.21 -6.43
C VAL A 120 -6.73 12.44 -5.17
N VAL A 121 -5.50 11.92 -5.12
CA VAL A 121 -5.03 11.09 -4.00
C VAL A 121 -5.03 11.87 -2.69
N ILE A 122 -4.63 13.15 -2.69
CA ILE A 122 -4.55 13.99 -1.49
C ILE A 122 -5.90 14.22 -0.80
N GLN A 123 -7.02 14.04 -1.51
CA GLN A 123 -8.37 14.19 -0.98
C GLN A 123 -8.91 12.90 -0.35
N LEU A 124 -8.20 11.79 -0.50
CA LEU A 124 -8.65 10.50 0.02
C LEU A 124 -8.56 10.47 1.55
N PRO A 125 -9.52 9.83 2.23
CA PRO A 125 -9.47 9.69 3.68
C PRO A 125 -8.35 8.75 4.10
N ASN A 126 -7.93 8.87 5.37
CA ASN A 126 -7.00 7.93 6.00
C ASN A 126 -5.63 7.80 5.28
N LEU A 127 -5.18 8.89 4.65
CA LEU A 127 -3.83 8.99 4.09
C LEU A 127 -2.76 8.88 5.18
N HIS A 128 -1.65 8.26 4.82
CA HIS A 128 -0.47 8.26 5.65
C HIS A 128 0.14 9.67 5.74
N PRO A 129 0.64 10.13 6.91
CA PRO A 129 1.22 11.47 7.05
C PRO A 129 2.43 11.66 6.13
N GLY A 130 3.37 10.72 6.09
CA GLY A 130 4.46 10.73 5.10
C GLY A 130 4.02 10.85 3.63
N THR A 131 2.93 10.18 3.24
CA THR A 131 2.33 10.33 1.90
C THR A 131 1.79 11.75 1.68
N LEU A 132 1.09 12.31 2.67
CA LEU A 132 0.56 13.68 2.58
C LEU A 132 1.69 14.71 2.40
N ILE A 133 2.81 14.53 3.11
CA ILE A 133 4.01 15.38 2.99
C ILE A 133 4.58 15.28 1.58
N ALA A 134 4.74 14.06 1.03
CA ALA A 134 5.22 13.86 -0.33
C ALA A 134 4.31 14.48 -1.40
N LEU A 135 2.99 14.27 -1.30
CA LEU A 135 2.01 14.84 -2.25
C LEU A 135 2.00 16.37 -2.24
N LYS A 136 2.34 17.00 -1.12
CA LYS A 136 2.49 18.46 -0.99
C LYS A 136 3.85 18.99 -1.46
N ASN A 137 4.74 18.12 -1.93
CA ASN A 137 6.13 18.44 -2.25
C ASN A 137 6.90 19.03 -1.05
N GLU A 138 6.54 18.62 0.18
CA GLU A 138 7.26 19.00 1.39
C GLU A 138 8.51 18.13 1.58
N PRO A 139 9.55 18.62 2.28
CA PRO A 139 10.79 17.87 2.50
C PRO A 139 10.55 16.52 3.17
N MET A 140 11.37 15.54 2.78
CA MET A 140 11.32 14.19 3.35
C MET A 140 11.48 14.21 4.88
N PRO A 141 10.61 13.53 5.64
CA PRO A 141 10.75 13.38 7.08
C PRO A 141 12.07 12.71 7.49
N PRO A 142 12.60 12.99 8.69
CA PRO A 142 13.79 12.32 9.18
C PRO A 142 13.54 10.82 9.39
N LEU A 143 14.63 10.04 9.42
CA LEU A 143 14.60 8.65 9.85
C LEU A 143 13.99 8.54 11.25
N PRO A 144 13.12 7.55 11.52
CA PRO A 144 12.70 7.26 12.89
C PRO A 144 13.92 7.02 13.76
N GLU A 145 14.00 7.66 14.93
CA GLU A 145 15.01 7.34 15.92
C GLU A 145 14.76 5.91 16.44
N ALA A 146 15.62 4.99 16.04
CA ALA A 146 15.58 3.54 16.28
C ALA A 146 14.45 2.76 15.56
N MET A 147 14.87 1.85 14.67
CA MET A 147 14.11 0.67 14.24
C MET A 147 14.80 -0.59 14.73
#